data_AF-A0A957ZT74-F1
#
_entry.id   AF-A0A957ZT74-F1
#
_cell.length_a   1.000
_cell.length_b   1.000
_cell.length_c   1.000
_cell.angle_alpha   90.00
_cell.angle_beta   90.00
_cell.angle_gamma   90.00
#
_symmetry.space_group_name_H-M   'P 1'
#
loop_
_entity.id
_entity.type
_entity.pdbx_description
1 polymer ?
#
loop_
_entity_poly.entity_id
_entity_poly.type
_entity_poly.pdbx_seq_one_letter_code
_entity_poly.pdbx_strand_id
1 'polypeptide(L)'
;MQTDHPFDQSGTVEIHVVGNVDMRWMECMTGMTSSARRGDQAGEWITVLLGWLPDQAALNGVLNALYTRQLALRYVSMLTRNDTPFSSALSNSERSEKGDET
;
A
#
# COMPACT_ATOMS: atom_id res chain seq x y z
N MET A 1 -18.26 -23.31 -19.56
CA MET A 1 -18.13 -23.18 -18.10
C MET A 1 -17.06 -22.15 -17.85
N GLN A 2 -17.46 -20.91 -17.56
CA GLN A 2 -16.54 -19.79 -17.37
C GLN A 2 -16.41 -19.59 -15.86
N THR A 3 -15.36 -20.15 -15.28
CA THR A 3 -15.01 -19.86 -13.89
C THR A 3 -14.30 -18.51 -13.87
N ASP A 4 -15.11 -17.45 -13.83
CA ASP A 4 -14.70 -16.18 -13.25
C ASP A 4 -14.23 -16.51 -11.83
N HIS A 5 -12.91 -16.52 -11.61
CA HIS A 5 -12.34 -16.67 -10.28
C HIS A 5 -12.19 -15.24 -9.76
N PRO A 6 -13.14 -14.71 -8.96
CA PRO A 6 -13.10 -13.33 -8.47
C PRO A 6 -11.90 -13.05 -7.56
N PHE A 7 -11.08 -14.07 -7.32
CA PHE A 7 -9.89 -14.02 -6.51
C PHE A 7 -8.64 -13.66 -7.35
N ASP A 8 -8.62 -13.84 -8.68
CA ASP A 8 -7.47 -13.45 -9.54
C ASP A 8 -7.48 -11.95 -9.88
N GLN A 9 -7.69 -11.10 -8.86
CA GLN A 9 -7.72 -9.66 -9.05
C GLN A 9 -6.35 -9.07 -8.77
N SER A 10 -5.67 -8.69 -9.86
CA SER A 10 -4.47 -7.88 -9.79
C SER A 10 -4.79 -6.50 -9.20
N GLY A 11 -4.00 -6.02 -8.26
CA GLY A 11 -4.30 -4.76 -7.58
C GLY A 11 -3.19 -4.29 -6.65
N THR A 12 -3.26 -3.02 -6.28
CA THR A 12 -2.39 -2.49 -5.23
C THR A 12 -2.93 -2.94 -3.89
N VAL A 13 -2.08 -3.51 -3.04
CA VAL A 13 -2.41 -3.94 -1.69
C VAL A 13 -1.65 -3.14 -0.67
N GLU A 14 -2.32 -2.88 0.45
CA GLU A 14 -1.77 -2.26 1.64
C GLU A 14 -1.88 -3.24 2.80
N ILE A 15 -0.74 -3.61 3.39
CA ILE A 15 -0.63 -4.56 4.49
C ILE A 15 -0.01 -3.84 5.69
N HIS A 16 -0.70 -3.84 6.82
CA HIS A 16 -0.24 -3.22 8.07
C HIS A 16 0.23 -4.32 9.00
N VAL A 17 1.49 -4.22 9.41
CA VAL A 17 2.17 -5.19 10.25
C VAL A 17 2.59 -4.51 11.54
N VAL A 18 2.29 -5.12 12.69
CA VAL A 18 2.79 -4.63 13.97
C VAL A 18 4.27 -5.00 14.10
N GLY A 19 5.08 -4.00 14.44
CA GLY A 19 6.53 -4.09 14.54
C GLY A 19 7.26 -3.40 13.38
N ASN A 20 8.55 -3.67 13.30
CA ASN A 20 9.42 -3.16 12.24
C ASN A 20 9.74 -4.30 11.27
N VAL A 21 9.37 -4.13 10.00
CA VAL A 21 9.84 -5.01 8.92
C VAL A 21 11.19 -4.46 8.46
N ASP A 22 12.26 -5.22 8.73
CA ASP A 22 13.61 -4.87 8.31
C ASP A 22 13.70 -4.80 6.77
N MET A 23 14.43 -3.80 6.25
CA MET A 23 14.58 -3.59 4.80
C MET A 23 15.19 -4.80 4.07
N ARG A 24 16.00 -5.63 4.74
CA ARG A 24 16.55 -6.87 4.14
C ARG A 24 15.48 -7.87 3.72
N TRP A 25 14.29 -7.80 4.33
CA TRP A 25 13.14 -8.63 3.93
C TRP A 25 12.44 -8.10 2.69
N MET A 26 12.54 -6.80 2.43
CA MET A 26 11.95 -6.17 1.25
C MET A 26 12.58 -6.66 -0.05
N GLU A 27 13.84 -7.13 0.00
CA GLU A 27 14.51 -7.73 -1.15
C GLU A 27 13.78 -8.99 -1.64
N CYS A 28 13.18 -9.76 -0.73
CA CYS A 28 12.37 -10.94 -1.05
C CYS A 28 10.93 -10.59 -1.44
N MET A 29 10.45 -9.38 -1.11
CA MET A 29 9.10 -8.88 -1.41
C MET A 29 9.17 -7.89 -2.56
N THR A 30 9.67 -8.38 -3.70
CA THR A 30 9.91 -7.58 -4.90
C THR A 30 8.62 -6.89 -5.36
N GLY A 31 8.67 -5.57 -5.55
CA GLY A 31 7.49 -4.77 -5.93
C GLY A 31 6.68 -4.20 -4.76
N MET A 32 7.09 -4.47 -3.52
CA MET A 32 6.56 -3.78 -2.34
C MET A 32 7.48 -2.67 -1.87
N THR A 33 6.87 -1.64 -1.30
CA THR A 33 7.51 -0.55 -0.56
C THR A 33 7.10 -0.64 0.89
N SER A 34 8.05 -0.51 1.81
CA SER A 34 7.78 -0.48 3.25
C SER A 34 7.91 0.92 3.80
N SER A 35 6.94 1.34 4.61
CA SER A 35 6.99 2.56 5.38
C SER A 35 6.68 2.27 6.84
N ALA A 36 7.59 2.61 7.74
CA ALA A 36 7.34 2.50 9.18
C ALA A 36 6.63 3.76 9.69
N ARG A 37 5.58 3.57 10.48
CA ARG A 37 4.85 4.64 11.18
C ARG A 37 4.58 4.26 12.62
N ARG A 38 4.25 5.24 13.46
CA ARG A 38 3.76 4.99 14.81
C ARG A 38 2.34 4.41 14.74
N GLY A 39 2.07 3.42 15.59
CA GLY A 39 0.74 2.89 15.79
C GLY A 39 -0.13 3.81 16.66
N ASP A 40 -1.35 3.35 16.92
CA ASP A 40 -2.32 4.08 17.75
C ASP A 40 -1.94 3.99 19.25
N GLN A 41 -1.24 2.92 19.63
CA GLN A 41 -0.79 2.71 21.01
C GLN A 41 0.61 3.27 21.25
N ALA A 42 0.84 3.78 22.47
CA ALA A 42 2.15 4.30 22.87
C ALA A 42 3.24 3.22 22.81
N GLY A 43 4.27 3.47 22.01
CA GLY A 43 5.38 2.53 21.79
C GLY A 43 5.14 1.52 20.67
N GLU A 44 3.94 1.51 20.07
CA GLU A 44 3.63 0.65 18.94
C GLU A 44 4.27 1.19 17.64
N TRP A 45 4.90 0.28 16.91
CA TRP A 45 5.39 0.53 15.56
C TRP A 45 4.53 -0.27 14.59
N ILE A 46 4.14 0.36 13.49
CA ILE A 46 3.43 -0.29 12.40
C ILE A 46 4.28 -0.14 11.15
N THR A 47 4.57 -1.24 10.47
CA THR A 47 5.13 -1.21 9.13
C THR A 47 4.01 -1.41 8.13
N VAL A 48 3.88 -0.46 7.21
CA VAL A 48 2.95 -0.50 6.10
C VAL A 48 3.71 -1.00 4.88
N LEU A 49 3.28 -2.13 4.33
CA LEU A 49 3.77 -2.67 3.07
C LEU A 49 2.76 -2.32 1.98
N LEU A 50 3.19 -1.57 0.99
CA LEU A 50 2.39 -1.13 -0.15
C LEU A 50 3.02 -1.65 -1.43
N GLY A 51 2.27 -2.39 -2.24
CA GLY A 51 2.80 -2.91 -3.50
C GLY A 51 1.70 -3.34 -4.46
N TRP A 52 2.03 -3.39 -5.74
CA TRP A 52 1.15 -4.00 -6.73
C TRP A 52 1.39 -5.51 -6.75
N LEU A 53 0.31 -6.28 -6.68
CA LEU A 53 0.36 -7.73 -6.79
C LEU A 53 -0.47 -8.20 -8.00
N PRO A 54 0.06 -9.18 -8.77
CA PRO A 54 -0.62 -9.70 -9.95
C PRO A 54 -1.83 -10.58 -9.61
N ASP A 55 -1.79 -11.30 -8.49
CA ASP A 55 -2.77 -12.32 -8.16
C ASP A 55 -2.74 -12.68 -6.65
N GLN A 56 -3.65 -13.56 -6.22
CA GLN A 56 -3.72 -14.04 -4.83
C GLN A 56 -2.54 -14.93 -4.43
N ALA A 57 -1.90 -15.64 -5.35
CA ALA A 57 -0.74 -16.46 -5.00
C ALA A 57 0.43 -15.57 -4.59
N ALA A 58 0.62 -14.43 -5.27
CA ALA A 58 1.59 -13.42 -4.86
C ALA A 58 1.25 -12.81 -3.48
N LEU A 59 -0.03 -12.52 -3.21
CA LEU A 59 -0.47 -12.03 -1.89
C LEU A 59 -0.25 -13.08 -0.80
N ASN A 60 -0.64 -14.32 -1.05
CA ASN A 60 -0.42 -15.44 -0.13
C ASN A 60 1.07 -15.67 0.13
N GLY A 61 1.92 -15.50 -0.88
CA GLY A 61 3.37 -15.56 -0.71
C GLY A 61 3.88 -14.53 0.31
N VAL A 62 3.41 -13.29 0.21
CA VAL A 62 3.78 -12.20 1.12
C VAL A 62 3.22 -12.46 2.52
N LEU A 63 1.94 -12.81 2.64
CA LEU A 63 1.31 -13.11 3.93
C LEU A 63 1.96 -14.31 4.62
N ASN A 64 2.31 -15.35 3.86
CA ASN A 64 3.01 -16.51 4.39
C ASN A 64 4.44 -16.17 4.83
N ALA A 65 5.14 -15.29 4.11
CA ALA A 65 6.45 -14.79 4.53
C ALA A 65 6.36 -14.02 5.86
N LEU A 66 5.34 -13.18 6.03
CA LEU A 66 5.06 -12.47 7.28
C LEU A 66 4.71 -13.43 8.43
N TYR A 67 3.86 -14.42 8.15
CA TYR A 67 3.45 -15.44 9.12
C TYR A 67 4.63 -16.30 9.61
N THR A 68 5.48 -16.75 8.69
CA THR A 68 6.70 -17.53 9.01
C THR A 68 7.61 -16.78 9.98
N ARG A 69 7.55 -15.44 9.98
CA ARG A 69 8.35 -14.56 10.83
C ARG A 69 7.67 -14.18 12.14
N GLN A 70 6.50 -14.75 12.42
CA GLN A 70 5.67 -14.41 13.59
C GLN A 70 5.34 -12.92 13.70
N LEU A 71 5.32 -12.22 12.57
CA LEU A 71 4.92 -10.82 12.54
C LEU A 71 3.39 -10.73 12.61
N ALA A 72 2.88 -9.95 13.56
CA ALA A 72 1.45 -9.81 13.75
C ALA A 72 0.87 -8.92 12.64
N LEU A 73 0.05 -9.53 11.79
CA LEU A 73 -0.75 -8.83 10.80
C LEU A 73 -1.85 -8.05 11.51
N ARG A 74 -1.90 -6.73 11.29
CA ARG A 74 -2.95 -5.88 11.83
C ARG A 74 -4.13 -5.75 10.88
N TYR A 75 -3.84 -5.48 9.61
CA TYR A 75 -4.87 -5.25 8.60
C TYR A 75 -4.34 -5.44 7.19
N VAL A 76 -5.18 -5.91 6.28
CA VAL A 76 -4.88 -6.04 4.84
C VAL A 76 -6.02 -5.40 4.06
N SER A 77 -5.67 -4.56 3.10
CA SER A 77 -6.62 -3.88 2.23
C SER A 77 -6.18 -3.94 0.78
N MET A 78 -7.12 -4.20 -0.13
CA MET A 78 -6.91 -4.01 -1.56
C MET A 78 -7.33 -2.59 -1.93
N LEU A 79 -6.37 -1.79 -2.37
CA LEU A 79 -6.62 -0.49 -2.97
C LEU A 79 -7.11 -0.75 -4.39
N THR A 80 -8.43 -0.82 -4.56
CA THR A 80 -9.02 -0.68 -5.88
C THR A 80 -8.66 0.70 -6.42
N ARG A 81 -8.43 0.82 -7.74
CA ARG A 81 -7.98 2.05 -8.43
C ARG A 81 -8.77 3.33 -8.04
N ASN A 82 -9.96 3.19 -7.45
CA ASN A 82 -10.80 4.29 -6.99
C ASN A 82 -10.49 4.82 -5.59
N ASP A 83 -9.61 4.16 -4.82
CA ASP A 83 -9.24 4.58 -3.45
C ASP A 83 -8.07 5.57 -3.45
N THR A 84 -8.13 6.60 -4.30
CA THR A 84 -7.16 7.71 -4.28
C THR A 84 -7.48 8.70 -3.15
N PRO A 85 -6.69 8.79 -2.06
CA PRO A 85 -6.71 9.96 -1.19
C PRO A 85 -5.90 11.15 -1.73
N PHE A 86 -5.52 11.18 -3.02
CA PHE A 86 -4.55 12.19 -3.52
C PHE A 86 -4.94 12.97 -4.79
N SER A 87 -6.23 13.15 -5.09
CA SER A 87 -6.67 13.88 -6.30
C SER A 87 -7.55 15.12 -6.05
N SER A 88 -7.37 15.85 -4.94
CA SER A 88 -8.07 17.13 -4.73
C SER A 88 -7.19 18.32 -4.34
N ALA A 89 -5.87 18.16 -4.17
CA ALA A 89 -5.01 19.22 -3.63
C ALA A 89 -4.16 20.00 -4.66
N LEU A 90 -4.24 19.72 -5.96
CA LEU A 90 -3.44 20.44 -6.99
C LEU A 90 -4.29 21.12 -8.07
N SER A 91 -5.52 21.51 -7.75
CA SER A 91 -6.34 22.33 -8.64
C SER A 91 -6.59 23.71 -8.04
N ASN A 92 -5.52 24.47 -7.77
CA ASN A 92 -5.60 25.92 -7.68
C ASN A 92 -4.20 26.55 -7.78
N SER A 93 -3.63 26.60 -8.99
CA SER A 93 -2.55 27.54 -9.30
C SER A 93 -3.00 28.45 -10.45
N GLU A 94 -3.57 29.57 -10.01
CA GLU A 94 -3.17 30.92 -10.46
C GLU A 94 -3.23 31.19 -11.96
N ARG A 95 -4.44 31.52 -12.44
CA ARG A 95 -4.61 32.45 -13.55
C ARG A 95 -4.76 33.86 -12.97
N SER A 96 -3.65 34.52 -12.68
CA SER A 96 -3.63 35.95 -12.41
C SER A 96 -2.28 36.53 -12.75
N GLU A 97 -2.05 36.84 -14.03
CA GLU A 97 -1.08 37.87 -14.38
C GLU A 97 -1.37 38.52 -15.73
N LYS A 98 -1.05 39.82 -15.77
CA LYS A 98 -1.15 40.83 -16.82
C LYS A 98 -2.53 41.47 -17.00
N GLY A 99 -2.76 42.74 -16.63
CA GLY A 99 -1.80 43.83 -16.50
C GLY A 99 -1.27 44.22 -17.87
N ASP A 100 -2.08 44.98 -18.62
CA ASP A 100 -1.73 46.01 -19.59
C ASP A 100 -3.02 46.43 -20.31
N GLU A 101 -3.38 47.71 -20.28
CA GLU A 101 -3.42 48.54 -21.49
C GLU A 101 -3.85 49.98 -21.13
N THR A 102 -2.85 50.87 -21.25
CA THR A 102 -2.84 52.29 -21.65
C THR A 102 -4.05 53.20 -21.40
#